data_AF-A0A1H4VRF1-F1
#
_entry.id   AF-A0A1H4VRF1-F1
#
_cell.length_a   1.000
_cell.length_b   1.000
_cell.length_c   1.000
_cell.angle_alpha   90.00
_cell.angle_beta   90.00
_cell.angle_gamma   90.00
#
_symmetry.space_group_name_H-M   'P 1'
#
loop_
_entity.id
_entity.type
_entity.pdbx_description
1 polymer ?
#
loop_
_entity_poly.entity_id
_entity_poly.type
_entity_poly.pdbx_seq_one_letter_code
_entity_poly.pdbx_strand_id
1 'polypeptide(L)'
;MTRVRRPRRRTCPRALILSAAAATVLAAGCAAPQPLTPIASGDYSEQPLTNGLQIHPPTGDVPAEPPAPDSCGALASLRPVTAPDVRAPGSALAEITARGRLVVGIDQNTNLFSFRDPTTGMLMGFDVDVAGEMARDLFGDPGRVEFRLLTSGDRFDALEKKAVDLVVKSTTITCERSERVAFSTVYFQAYQRLLVPKVSGISGPEDLAGKRVCTVADTTSLDTVRRVQPEATIVTVPDWDDCLVTLQQRRADAASTDDSILAGLAEQDPNLEIVGPPLQSEPYGIGVNKGNEDLVRFVNGTLDRMRADGTWMRLYDSWLTVLGPVTGPPTATYRD
;
A
#
# COMPACT_ATOMS: atom_id res chain seq x y z
N MET A 1 -44.37 51.18 23.13
CA MET A 1 -44.66 51.79 24.45
C MET A 1 -44.25 50.82 25.55
N THR A 2 -43.29 51.26 26.35
CA THR A 2 -42.72 50.64 27.54
C THR A 2 -43.77 50.40 28.63
N ARG A 3 -43.72 49.26 29.34
CA ARG A 3 -43.77 49.26 30.82
C ARG A 3 -43.45 47.90 31.44
N VAL A 4 -42.36 47.91 32.20
CA VAL A 4 -41.94 46.96 33.23
C VAL A 4 -42.90 47.02 34.42
N ARG A 5 -43.18 45.88 35.06
CA ARG A 5 -43.47 45.78 36.52
C ARG A 5 -43.18 44.38 37.07
N ARG A 6 -42.09 44.26 37.83
CA ARG A 6 -41.88 43.27 38.92
C ARG A 6 -42.58 43.78 40.21
N PRO A 7 -42.50 43.12 41.38
CA PRO A 7 -42.62 41.69 41.75
C PRO A 7 -43.60 41.52 42.93
N ARG A 8 -43.86 40.31 43.44
CA ARG A 8 -44.24 40.13 44.87
C ARG A 8 -43.86 38.77 45.43
N ARG A 9 -43.08 38.84 46.52
CA ARG A 9 -42.68 37.77 47.43
C ARG A 9 -43.89 37.20 48.17
N ARG A 10 -43.84 35.91 48.52
CA ARG A 10 -44.51 35.36 49.70
C ARG A 10 -43.52 34.60 50.56
N THR A 11 -43.78 34.69 51.85
CA THR A 11 -42.95 34.49 53.03
C THR A 11 -43.25 33.18 53.76
N CYS A 12 -42.19 32.59 54.36
CA CYS A 12 -42.13 31.84 55.64
C CYS A 12 -42.92 30.53 55.81
N PRO A 13 -42.58 29.66 56.81
CA PRO A 13 -41.50 29.74 57.80
C PRO A 13 -40.63 28.46 57.97
N ARG A 14 -39.60 28.67 58.79
CA ARG A 14 -38.63 27.74 59.38
C ARG A 14 -39.25 26.53 60.08
N ALA A 15 -38.59 25.37 59.94
CA ALA A 15 -38.49 24.38 61.00
C ALA A 15 -37.01 23.99 61.16
N LEU A 16 -36.46 24.29 62.34
CA LEU A 16 -35.18 23.80 62.82
C LEU A 16 -35.32 22.30 63.13
N ILE A 17 -34.37 21.47 62.68
CA ILE A 17 -33.93 20.29 63.44
C ILE A 17 -32.40 20.23 63.37
N LEU A 18 -31.81 20.13 64.56
CA LEU A 18 -30.38 20.10 64.85
C LEU A 18 -29.74 18.74 64.51
N SER A 19 -28.43 18.82 64.27
CA SER A 19 -27.37 17.89 64.68
C SER A 19 -27.31 16.48 64.09
N ALA A 20 -26.30 16.23 63.26
CA ALA A 20 -25.16 15.36 63.62
C ALA A 20 -24.01 15.59 62.61
N ALA A 21 -22.88 16.09 63.13
CA ALA A 21 -21.64 16.24 62.38
C ALA A 21 -20.97 14.86 62.24
N ALA A 22 -20.69 14.45 61.00
CA ALA A 22 -19.69 13.43 60.70
C ALA A 22 -18.58 14.12 59.92
N ALA A 23 -17.47 14.38 60.60
CA ALA A 23 -16.25 14.92 60.03
C ALA A 23 -15.54 13.81 59.22
N THR A 24 -15.76 13.79 57.92
CA THR A 24 -14.87 13.10 56.98
C THR A 24 -13.71 14.02 56.66
N VAL A 25 -12.58 13.78 57.29
CA VAL A 25 -11.29 14.35 56.93
C VAL A 25 -10.95 13.84 55.52
N LEU A 26 -11.14 14.69 54.51
CA LEU A 26 -10.55 14.49 53.19
C LEU A 26 -9.04 14.68 53.34
N ALA A 27 -8.31 13.56 53.39
CA ALA A 27 -6.88 13.56 53.14
C ALA A 27 -6.67 14.04 51.71
N ALA A 28 -6.38 15.34 51.55
CA ALA A 28 -5.81 15.87 50.33
C ALA A 28 -4.39 15.30 50.18
N GLY A 29 -4.30 14.11 49.60
CA GLY A 29 -3.04 13.59 49.11
C GLY A 29 -2.54 14.52 48.02
N CYS A 30 -1.39 15.16 48.27
CA CYS A 30 -0.62 15.84 47.24
C CYS A 30 -0.18 14.78 46.21
N ALA A 31 -1.01 14.46 45.23
CA ALA A 31 -0.56 13.79 44.04
C ALA A 31 0.27 14.81 43.24
N ALA A 32 1.59 14.57 43.16
CA ALA A 32 2.44 15.33 42.27
C ALA A 32 1.87 15.22 40.83
N PRO A 33 1.82 16.32 40.07
CA PRO A 33 1.37 16.25 38.68
C PRO A 33 2.26 15.25 37.94
N GLN A 34 1.65 14.24 37.31
CA GLN A 34 2.38 13.36 36.41
C GLN A 34 3.00 14.22 35.31
N PRO A 35 4.31 14.09 35.04
CA PRO A 35 4.92 14.82 33.93
C PRO A 35 4.23 14.41 32.63
N LEU A 36 3.75 15.41 31.87
CA LEU A 36 3.12 15.27 30.55
C LEU A 36 4.10 14.83 29.45
N THR A 37 5.37 14.61 29.81
CA THR A 37 6.41 14.17 28.90
C THR A 37 6.67 12.68 29.11
N PRO A 38 6.52 11.84 28.06
CA PRO A 38 7.06 10.49 28.10
C PRO A 38 8.53 10.58 28.47
N ILE A 39 8.93 9.90 29.55
CA ILE A 39 10.35 9.69 29.84
C ILE A 39 10.82 8.70 28.79
N ALA A 40 11.60 9.16 27.82
CA ALA A 40 12.31 8.27 26.92
C ALA A 40 13.24 7.38 27.76
N SER A 41 12.85 6.12 27.92
CA SER A 41 13.72 5.08 28.49
C SER A 41 14.51 4.47 27.33
N GLY A 42 15.78 4.84 27.23
CA GLY A 42 16.74 4.33 26.24
C GLY A 42 18.10 4.95 26.50
N ASP A 43 19.18 4.25 26.15
CA ASP A 43 20.49 4.86 26.05
C ASP A 43 20.44 5.92 24.93
N TYR A 44 20.90 7.14 25.19
CA TYR A 44 20.94 8.22 24.18
C TYR A 44 21.87 7.89 22.99
N SER A 45 22.52 6.73 23.02
CA SER A 45 23.31 6.16 21.93
C SER A 45 22.45 5.50 20.84
N GLU A 46 21.23 5.06 21.14
CA GLU A 46 20.32 4.46 20.16
C GLU A 46 19.29 5.49 19.70
N GLN A 47 19.43 5.96 18.47
CA GLN A 47 18.43 6.84 17.90
C GLN A 47 17.08 6.09 17.76
N PRO A 48 15.94 6.72 18.11
CA PRO A 48 14.66 6.06 18.02
C PRO A 48 14.38 5.61 16.58
N LEU A 49 13.92 4.36 16.44
CA LEU A 49 13.47 3.80 15.17
C LEU A 49 12.25 4.58 14.66
N THR A 50 12.10 4.67 13.34
CA THR A 50 10.86 5.19 12.73
C THR A 50 9.69 4.27 13.10
N ASN A 51 8.48 4.82 13.16
CA ASN A 51 7.31 4.08 13.60
C ASN A 51 7.08 2.84 12.70
N GLY A 52 6.92 1.65 13.30
CA GLY A 52 6.71 0.41 12.56
C GLY A 52 7.97 -0.28 11.99
N LEU A 53 9.15 0.34 12.08
CA LEU A 53 10.40 -0.29 11.66
C LEU A 53 10.75 -1.48 12.57
N GLN A 54 11.03 -2.64 11.98
CA GLN A 54 11.51 -3.84 12.68
C GLN A 54 12.84 -4.30 12.10
N ILE A 55 13.72 -4.79 12.97
CA ILE A 55 15.03 -5.36 12.58
C ILE A 55 14.95 -6.87 12.75
N HIS A 56 15.20 -7.60 11.66
CA HIS A 56 15.28 -9.05 11.62
C HIS A 56 16.76 -9.44 11.49
N PRO A 57 17.35 -10.07 12.51
CA PRO A 57 18.74 -10.50 12.45
C PRO A 57 18.92 -11.59 11.38
N PRO A 58 20.16 -11.78 10.88
CA PRO A 58 20.47 -12.88 9.97
C PRO A 58 20.06 -14.22 10.57
N THR A 59 19.36 -15.05 9.79
CA THR A 59 18.94 -16.39 10.21
C THR A 59 19.93 -17.46 9.76
N GLY A 60 20.71 -17.22 8.69
CA GLY A 60 21.53 -18.23 8.01
C GLY A 60 20.71 -19.28 7.23
N ASP A 61 19.43 -19.45 7.61
CA ASP A 61 18.47 -20.30 6.91
C ASP A 61 17.98 -19.65 5.61
N VAL A 62 18.07 -20.40 4.51
CA VAL A 62 17.56 -19.99 3.20
C VAL A 62 16.11 -20.51 3.05
N PRO A 63 15.10 -19.63 2.96
CA PRO A 63 13.73 -20.06 2.69
C PRO A 63 13.62 -20.78 1.34
N ALA A 64 12.66 -21.71 1.24
CA ALA A 64 12.36 -22.37 -0.02
C ALA A 64 11.95 -21.34 -1.09
N GLU A 65 12.37 -21.58 -2.33
CA GLU A 65 11.92 -20.78 -3.46
C GLU A 65 10.42 -21.00 -3.70
N PRO A 66 9.62 -19.93 -3.81
CA PRO A 66 8.19 -20.07 -4.09
C PRO A 66 7.98 -20.68 -5.49
N PRO A 67 6.90 -21.45 -5.70
CA PRO A 67 6.58 -21.95 -7.03
C PRO A 67 6.37 -20.79 -8.01
N ALA A 68 6.94 -20.92 -9.21
CA ALA A 68 6.76 -19.93 -10.26
C ALA A 68 5.27 -19.75 -10.59
N PRO A 69 4.75 -18.52 -10.78
CA PRO A 69 3.32 -18.28 -11.00
C PRO A 69 2.72 -19.08 -12.17
N ASP A 70 3.50 -19.35 -13.23
CA ASP A 70 3.05 -20.17 -14.36
C ASP A 70 2.82 -21.64 -14.00
N SER A 71 3.58 -22.18 -13.05
CA SER A 71 3.50 -23.59 -12.64
C SER A 71 2.16 -23.97 -12.01
N CYS A 72 1.45 -23.01 -11.42
CA CYS A 72 0.11 -23.16 -10.87
C CYS A 72 -0.97 -22.50 -11.75
N GLY A 73 -0.60 -21.97 -12.93
CA GLY A 73 -1.50 -21.26 -13.83
C GLY A 73 -1.97 -19.89 -13.32
N ALA A 74 -1.28 -19.28 -12.35
CA ALA A 74 -1.68 -18.02 -11.76
C ALA A 74 -1.66 -16.84 -12.76
N LEU A 75 -0.80 -16.88 -13.78
CA LEU A 75 -0.76 -15.84 -14.83
C LEU A 75 -1.89 -15.97 -15.86
N ALA A 76 -2.64 -17.08 -15.87
CA ALA A 76 -3.75 -17.30 -16.78
C ALA A 76 -5.07 -16.84 -16.14
N SER A 77 -5.51 -15.62 -16.48
CA SER A 77 -6.73 -15.01 -15.94
C SER A 77 -7.98 -15.44 -16.74
N LEU A 78 -9.15 -14.89 -16.40
CA LEU A 78 -10.41 -15.15 -17.10
C LEU A 78 -10.56 -14.30 -18.37
N ARG A 79 -10.96 -14.89 -19.48
CA ARG A 79 -11.17 -14.19 -20.75
C ARG A 79 -12.23 -13.10 -20.59
N PRO A 80 -12.01 -11.88 -21.15
CA PRO A 80 -13.02 -10.85 -21.15
C PRO A 80 -14.29 -11.29 -21.90
N VAL A 81 -15.43 -10.78 -21.47
CA VAL A 81 -16.70 -10.94 -22.18
C VAL A 81 -16.94 -9.76 -23.09
N THR A 82 -17.44 -10.03 -24.30
CA THR A 82 -17.88 -8.97 -25.20
C THR A 82 -19.10 -8.28 -24.61
N ALA A 83 -18.99 -6.97 -24.34
CA ALA A 83 -20.06 -6.14 -23.77
C ALA A 83 -20.66 -6.73 -22.47
N PRO A 84 -19.93 -6.70 -21.33
CA PRO A 84 -20.42 -7.21 -20.06
C PRO A 84 -21.74 -6.54 -19.67
N ASP A 85 -22.71 -7.32 -19.18
CA ASP A 85 -23.92 -6.76 -18.58
C ASP A 85 -23.59 -6.17 -17.21
N VAL A 86 -23.22 -4.90 -17.20
CA VAL A 86 -22.88 -4.13 -16.00
C VAL A 86 -24.07 -3.92 -15.06
N ARG A 87 -25.27 -4.39 -15.41
CA ARG A 87 -26.50 -4.31 -14.60
C ARG A 87 -27.10 -5.67 -14.27
N ALA A 88 -26.39 -6.76 -14.55
CA ALA A 88 -26.84 -8.11 -14.23
C ALA A 88 -27.12 -8.23 -12.71
N PRO A 89 -28.36 -8.54 -12.29
CA PRO A 89 -28.71 -8.57 -10.87
C PRO A 89 -27.82 -9.55 -10.07
N GLY A 90 -27.28 -9.08 -8.95
CA GLY A 90 -26.40 -9.87 -8.08
C GLY A 90 -24.94 -9.98 -8.55
N SER A 91 -24.56 -9.31 -9.65
CA SER A 91 -23.17 -9.21 -10.09
C SER A 91 -22.40 -8.11 -9.36
N ALA A 92 -21.08 -8.23 -9.27
CA ALA A 92 -20.23 -7.20 -8.69
C ALA A 92 -20.29 -5.89 -9.51
N LEU A 93 -20.34 -5.99 -10.84
CA LEU A 93 -20.49 -4.84 -11.71
C LEU A 93 -21.80 -4.07 -11.47
N ALA A 94 -22.91 -4.77 -11.21
CA ALA A 94 -24.17 -4.13 -10.88
C ALA A 94 -24.11 -3.38 -9.53
N GLU A 95 -23.46 -3.97 -8.52
CA GLU A 95 -23.24 -3.31 -7.23
C GLU A 95 -22.39 -2.04 -7.37
N ILE A 96 -21.29 -2.11 -8.14
CA ILE A 96 -20.42 -0.95 -8.41
C ILE A 96 -21.17 0.13 -9.19
N THR A 97 -21.90 -0.27 -10.23
CA THR A 97 -22.69 0.65 -11.08
C THR A 97 -23.76 1.36 -10.26
N ALA A 98 -24.50 0.62 -9.42
CA ALA A 98 -25.54 1.19 -8.55
C ALA A 98 -24.95 2.15 -7.51
N ARG A 99 -23.74 1.86 -7.01
CA ARG A 99 -23.00 2.74 -6.09
C ARG A 99 -22.46 4.01 -6.77
N GLY A 100 -22.31 4.00 -8.09
CA GLY A 100 -21.94 5.17 -8.91
C GLY A 100 -20.47 5.57 -8.83
N ARG A 101 -19.60 4.68 -8.31
CA ARG A 101 -18.15 4.85 -8.23
C ARG A 101 -17.45 3.52 -7.97
N LEU A 102 -16.23 3.39 -8.48
CA LEU A 102 -15.33 2.27 -8.25
C LEU A 102 -14.51 2.53 -6.99
N VAL A 103 -14.43 1.58 -6.05
CA VAL A 103 -13.61 1.70 -4.84
C VAL A 103 -12.31 0.94 -5.05
N VAL A 104 -11.18 1.64 -5.09
CA VAL A 104 -9.88 1.04 -5.44
C VAL A 104 -8.90 1.17 -4.28
N GLY A 105 -8.33 0.05 -3.87
CA GLY A 105 -7.23 -0.04 -2.92
C GLY A 105 -5.90 0.29 -3.59
N ILE A 106 -5.24 1.36 -3.11
CA ILE A 106 -3.92 1.83 -3.54
C ILE A 106 -3.09 2.25 -2.31
N ASP A 107 -1.85 2.67 -2.48
CA ASP A 107 -1.16 3.51 -1.48
C ASP A 107 -1.05 4.96 -1.95
N GLN A 108 -0.24 5.76 -1.25
CA GLN A 108 0.01 7.16 -1.59
C GLN A 108 1.50 7.54 -1.50
N ASN A 109 2.38 6.54 -1.43
CA ASN A 109 3.80 6.68 -1.14
C ASN A 109 4.70 5.93 -2.15
N THR A 110 4.13 5.26 -3.14
CA THR A 110 4.88 4.65 -4.23
C THR A 110 4.98 5.64 -5.39
N ASN A 111 6.01 6.49 -5.39
CA ASN A 111 6.27 7.44 -6.48
C ASN A 111 6.23 6.73 -7.84
N LEU A 112 5.70 7.40 -8.86
CA LEU A 112 5.38 6.89 -10.21
C LEU A 112 4.18 5.94 -10.31
N PHE A 113 3.77 5.24 -9.26
CA PHE A 113 2.64 4.29 -9.30
C PHE A 113 1.38 4.82 -8.61
N SER A 114 1.45 5.03 -7.31
CA SER A 114 0.38 5.65 -6.52
C SER A 114 1.00 6.53 -5.46
N PHE A 115 1.08 7.82 -5.74
CA PHE A 115 1.66 8.79 -4.84
C PHE A 115 0.80 10.05 -4.76
N ARG A 116 0.96 10.78 -3.66
CA ARG A 116 0.35 12.09 -3.52
C ARG A 116 1.28 13.14 -4.12
N ASP A 117 0.86 13.80 -5.19
CA ASP A 117 1.62 14.89 -5.77
C ASP A 117 1.75 16.04 -4.74
N PRO A 118 2.98 16.47 -4.39
CA PRO A 118 3.19 17.48 -3.36
C PRO A 118 2.69 18.88 -3.77
N THR A 119 2.48 19.12 -5.07
CA THR A 119 2.04 20.43 -5.58
C THR A 119 0.52 20.61 -5.49
N THR A 120 -0.22 19.60 -5.92
CA THR A 120 -1.68 19.61 -6.04
C THR A 120 -2.38 18.90 -4.88
N GLY A 121 -1.66 18.00 -4.18
CA GLY A 121 -2.21 17.14 -3.14
C GLY A 121 -3.08 16.00 -3.69
N MET A 122 -3.17 15.82 -5.01
CA MET A 122 -3.95 14.75 -5.64
C MET A 122 -3.16 13.44 -5.67
N LEU A 123 -3.89 12.31 -5.65
CA LEU A 123 -3.29 11.00 -5.91
C LEU A 123 -3.08 10.88 -7.42
N MET A 124 -1.87 10.48 -7.82
CA MET A 124 -1.43 10.36 -9.21
C MET A 124 -0.47 9.17 -9.35
N GLY A 125 -0.21 8.79 -10.59
CA GLY A 125 0.73 7.74 -10.96
C GLY A 125 0.11 6.67 -11.85
N PHE A 126 0.94 5.73 -12.29
CA PHE A 126 0.57 4.67 -13.22
C PHE A 126 -0.60 3.83 -12.72
N ASP A 127 -0.60 3.41 -11.46
CA ASP A 127 -1.69 2.60 -10.86
C ASP A 127 -2.99 3.40 -10.71
N VAL A 128 -2.87 4.70 -10.39
CA VAL A 128 -4.01 5.62 -10.32
C VAL A 128 -4.67 5.77 -11.70
N ASP A 129 -3.87 5.92 -12.75
CA ASP A 129 -4.37 6.06 -14.11
C ASP A 129 -4.94 4.75 -14.67
N VAL A 130 -4.32 3.61 -14.36
CA VAL A 130 -4.87 2.28 -14.67
C VAL A 130 -6.25 2.11 -14.02
N ALA A 131 -6.41 2.48 -12.75
CA ALA A 131 -7.70 2.47 -12.06
C ALA A 131 -8.71 3.45 -12.70
N GLY A 132 -8.25 4.63 -13.13
CA GLY A 132 -9.04 5.61 -13.86
C GLY A 132 -9.60 5.07 -15.17
N GLU A 133 -8.84 4.25 -15.90
CA GLU A 133 -9.31 3.59 -17.13
C GLU A 133 -10.43 2.57 -16.85
N MET A 134 -10.40 1.88 -15.71
CA MET A 134 -11.50 1.00 -15.27
C MET A 134 -12.79 1.81 -15.01
N ALA A 135 -12.65 2.97 -14.34
CA ALA A 135 -13.78 3.86 -14.09
C ALA A 135 -14.30 4.52 -15.38
N ARG A 136 -13.41 4.84 -16.33
CA ARG A 136 -13.79 5.32 -17.66
C ARG A 136 -14.66 4.30 -18.37
N ASP A 137 -14.28 3.03 -18.38
CA ASP A 137 -15.04 1.99 -19.08
C ASP A 137 -16.39 1.71 -18.42
N LEU A 138 -16.50 1.88 -17.09
CA LEU A 138 -17.74 1.65 -16.36
C LEU A 138 -18.70 2.84 -16.36
N PHE A 139 -18.17 4.06 -16.27
CA PHE A 139 -18.96 5.27 -16.03
C PHE A 139 -18.83 6.35 -17.11
N GLY A 140 -17.91 6.19 -18.06
CA GLY A 140 -17.54 7.24 -19.02
C GLY A 140 -16.70 8.37 -18.42
N ASP A 141 -16.29 8.24 -17.15
CA ASP A 141 -15.60 9.27 -16.39
C ASP A 141 -14.49 8.62 -15.52
N PRO A 142 -13.20 8.86 -15.83
CA PRO A 142 -12.09 8.29 -15.06
C PRO A 142 -12.02 8.81 -13.62
N GLY A 143 -12.69 9.93 -13.31
CA GLY A 143 -12.77 10.49 -11.97
C GLY A 143 -13.76 9.78 -11.03
N ARG A 144 -14.49 8.77 -11.52
CA ARG A 144 -15.47 8.00 -10.72
C ARG A 144 -14.81 6.91 -9.86
N VAL A 145 -13.74 7.29 -9.17
CA VAL A 145 -12.96 6.43 -8.28
C VAL A 145 -12.94 6.98 -6.87
N GLU A 146 -13.20 6.12 -5.89
CA GLU A 146 -12.94 6.36 -4.47
C GLU A 146 -11.72 5.54 -4.06
N PHE A 147 -10.59 6.20 -3.78
CA PHE A 147 -9.38 5.53 -3.36
C PHE A 147 -9.39 5.20 -1.86
N ARG A 148 -9.03 3.97 -1.52
CA ARG A 148 -8.75 3.52 -0.15
C ARG A 148 -7.26 3.28 -0.01
N LEU A 149 -6.64 3.95 0.96
CA LEU A 149 -5.23 3.76 1.25
C LEU A 149 -5.03 2.46 2.02
N LEU A 150 -4.20 1.58 1.50
CA LEU A 150 -3.91 0.26 2.05
C LEU A 150 -2.40 0.09 2.18
N THR A 151 -1.96 -0.54 3.26
CA THR A 151 -0.60 -1.06 3.36
C THR A 151 -0.44 -2.30 2.47
N SER A 152 0.78 -2.77 2.27
CA SER A 152 1.04 -4.03 1.58
C SER A 152 0.39 -5.24 2.29
N GLY A 153 0.35 -5.25 3.63
CA GLY A 153 -0.26 -6.32 4.42
C GLY A 153 -1.80 -6.36 4.34
N ASP A 154 -2.44 -5.20 4.25
CA ASP A 154 -3.92 -5.10 4.30
C ASP A 154 -4.63 -5.40 2.98
N ARG A 155 -3.91 -5.45 1.86
CA ARG A 155 -4.50 -5.41 0.50
C ARG A 155 -5.46 -6.56 0.20
N PHE A 156 -5.11 -7.79 0.60
CA PHE A 156 -5.93 -8.97 0.30
C PHE A 156 -7.11 -9.09 1.26
N ASP A 157 -6.90 -8.75 2.53
CA ASP A 157 -7.96 -8.65 3.52
C ASP A 157 -9.04 -7.65 3.10
N ALA A 158 -8.65 -6.52 2.50
CA ALA A 158 -9.58 -5.53 1.98
C ALA A 158 -10.44 -6.09 0.83
N LEU A 159 -9.87 -6.92 -0.05
CA LEU A 159 -10.62 -7.59 -1.11
C LEU A 159 -11.55 -8.67 -0.55
N GLU A 160 -11.05 -9.54 0.34
CA GLU A 160 -11.81 -10.62 0.96
C GLU A 160 -13.02 -10.08 1.74
N LYS A 161 -12.83 -8.99 2.48
CA LYS A 161 -13.89 -8.29 3.25
C LYS A 161 -14.75 -7.37 2.38
N LYS A 162 -14.51 -7.30 1.07
CA LYS A 162 -15.20 -6.42 0.11
C LYS A 162 -15.18 -4.94 0.53
N ALA A 163 -14.10 -4.51 1.20
CA ALA A 163 -13.87 -3.11 1.56
C ALA A 163 -13.43 -2.26 0.35
N VAL A 164 -12.87 -2.92 -0.67
CA VAL A 164 -12.53 -2.37 -1.99
C VAL A 164 -13.02 -3.31 -3.08
N ASP A 165 -13.27 -2.78 -4.27
CA ASP A 165 -13.63 -3.57 -5.47
C ASP A 165 -12.38 -4.17 -6.11
N LEU A 166 -11.33 -3.35 -6.23
CA LEU A 166 -10.06 -3.69 -6.87
C LEU A 166 -8.88 -3.28 -5.98
N VAL A 167 -7.76 -3.97 -6.11
CA VAL A 167 -6.45 -3.50 -5.66
C VAL A 167 -5.56 -3.28 -6.88
N VAL A 168 -5.10 -2.03 -7.06
CA VAL A 168 -4.16 -1.62 -8.11
C VAL A 168 -2.98 -0.96 -7.40
N LYS A 169 -2.07 -1.79 -6.88
CA LYS A 169 -0.99 -1.37 -5.96
C LYS A 169 0.25 -2.24 -6.16
N SER A 170 0.88 -2.17 -7.33
CA SER A 170 2.11 -2.91 -7.69
C SER A 170 2.14 -4.36 -7.17
N THR A 171 1.03 -5.09 -7.37
CA THR A 171 0.81 -6.37 -6.68
C THR A 171 1.22 -7.54 -7.56
N THR A 172 2.32 -8.20 -7.17
CA THR A 172 2.79 -9.42 -7.85
C THR A 172 1.80 -10.57 -7.74
N ILE A 173 1.51 -11.20 -8.89
CA ILE A 173 0.75 -12.43 -8.98
C ILE A 173 1.65 -13.59 -8.53
N THR A 174 1.23 -14.32 -7.49
CA THR A 174 1.89 -15.55 -7.04
C THR A 174 0.88 -16.68 -6.87
N CYS A 175 1.36 -17.93 -6.81
CA CYS A 175 0.49 -19.08 -6.55
C CYS A 175 -0.26 -18.94 -5.23
N GLU A 176 0.47 -18.64 -4.15
CA GLU A 176 -0.12 -18.44 -2.81
C GLU A 176 -1.18 -17.34 -2.80
N ARG A 177 -0.90 -16.19 -3.42
CA ARG A 177 -1.87 -15.08 -3.47
C ARG A 177 -3.11 -15.44 -4.28
N SER A 178 -2.95 -16.25 -5.34
CA SER A 178 -4.05 -16.73 -6.19
C SER A 178 -4.96 -17.76 -5.49
N GLU A 179 -4.52 -18.32 -4.35
CA GLU A 179 -5.39 -19.11 -3.47
C GLU A 179 -6.37 -18.21 -2.72
N ARG A 180 -5.99 -16.98 -2.39
CA ARG A 180 -6.80 -16.01 -1.63
C ARG A 180 -7.71 -15.15 -2.50
N VAL A 181 -7.16 -14.57 -3.57
CA VAL A 181 -7.84 -13.60 -4.44
C VAL A 181 -7.77 -14.01 -5.90
N ALA A 182 -8.57 -13.37 -6.74
CA ALA A 182 -8.42 -13.46 -8.19
C ALA A 182 -7.53 -12.32 -8.71
N PHE A 183 -6.85 -12.55 -9.82
CA PHE A 183 -6.04 -11.54 -10.50
C PHE A 183 -6.51 -11.33 -11.94
N SER A 184 -6.36 -10.10 -12.43
CA SER A 184 -6.36 -9.81 -13.87
C SER A 184 -5.18 -10.48 -14.58
N THR A 185 -5.14 -10.32 -15.90
CA THR A 185 -3.90 -10.49 -16.68
C THR A 185 -2.82 -9.52 -16.21
N VAL A 186 -1.56 -9.85 -16.51
CA VAL A 186 -0.41 -9.02 -16.15
C VAL A 186 -0.51 -7.66 -16.83
N TYR A 187 -0.54 -6.58 -16.05
CA TYR A 187 -0.59 -5.20 -16.59
C TYR A 187 0.78 -4.51 -16.55
N PHE A 188 1.72 -4.99 -15.74
CA PHE A 188 3.10 -4.50 -15.71
C PHE A 188 4.05 -5.64 -15.32
N GLN A 189 5.24 -5.69 -15.91
CA GLN A 189 6.27 -6.69 -15.58
C GLN A 189 7.44 -5.96 -14.92
N ALA A 190 7.62 -6.16 -13.62
CA ALA A 190 8.75 -5.65 -12.87
C ALA A 190 9.76 -6.75 -12.55
N TYR A 191 10.92 -6.35 -12.05
CA TYR A 191 11.93 -7.27 -11.53
C TYR A 191 12.51 -6.74 -10.23
N GLN A 192 12.55 -7.57 -9.19
CA GLN A 192 13.19 -7.17 -7.94
C GLN A 192 14.69 -6.93 -8.14
N ARG A 193 15.20 -5.80 -7.65
CA ARG A 193 16.60 -5.39 -7.71
C ARG A 193 17.04 -4.74 -6.38
N LEU A 194 18.18 -4.06 -6.39
CA LEU A 194 18.75 -3.35 -5.26
C LEU A 194 18.85 -1.86 -5.55
N LEU A 195 18.54 -1.02 -4.56
CA LEU A 195 18.80 0.42 -4.57
C LEU A 195 19.82 0.73 -3.48
N VAL A 196 20.91 1.38 -3.85
CA VAL A 196 22.05 1.63 -2.95
C VAL A 196 22.55 3.07 -3.10
N PRO A 197 23.23 3.63 -2.09
CA PRO A 197 24.02 4.84 -2.28
C PRO A 197 25.11 4.62 -3.34
N LYS A 198 25.34 5.59 -4.22
CA LYS A 198 26.37 5.55 -5.28
C LYS A 198 27.80 5.30 -4.79
N VAL A 199 28.05 5.57 -3.52
CA VAL A 199 29.37 5.40 -2.86
C VAL A 199 29.47 4.11 -2.05
N SER A 200 28.45 3.24 -2.11
CA SER A 200 28.36 2.05 -1.25
C SER A 200 29.35 0.94 -1.63
N GLY A 201 29.72 0.85 -2.90
CA GLY A 201 30.47 -0.29 -3.45
C GLY A 201 29.66 -1.60 -3.54
N ILE A 202 28.36 -1.57 -3.24
CA ILE A 202 27.46 -2.72 -3.38
C ILE A 202 27.04 -2.82 -4.85
N SER A 203 27.25 -3.99 -5.44
CA SER A 203 26.97 -4.23 -6.86
C SER A 203 25.98 -5.37 -7.10
N GLY A 204 25.74 -6.22 -6.10
CA GLY A 204 24.86 -7.38 -6.20
C GLY A 204 24.49 -7.99 -4.83
N PRO A 205 23.66 -9.05 -4.81
CA PRO A 205 23.23 -9.72 -3.58
C PRO A 205 24.38 -10.31 -2.75
N GLU A 206 25.48 -10.68 -3.40
CA GLU A 206 26.71 -11.18 -2.75
C GLU A 206 27.34 -10.16 -1.79
N ASP A 207 27.18 -8.86 -2.05
CA ASP A 207 27.74 -7.78 -1.25
C ASP A 207 26.87 -7.44 -0.02
N LEU A 208 25.71 -8.08 0.13
CA LEU A 208 24.74 -7.80 1.20
C LEU A 208 25.01 -8.58 2.50
N ALA A 209 25.97 -9.51 2.51
CA ALA A 209 26.32 -10.26 3.73
C ALA A 209 26.77 -9.30 4.84
N GLY A 210 26.14 -9.39 6.02
CA GLY A 210 26.40 -8.49 7.15
C GLY A 210 25.94 -7.03 6.92
N LYS A 211 25.22 -6.74 5.84
CA LYS A 211 24.62 -5.43 5.56
C LYS A 211 23.19 -5.37 6.04
N ARG A 212 22.67 -4.15 6.20
CA ARG A 212 21.27 -3.87 6.51
C ARG A 212 20.52 -3.61 5.21
N VAL A 213 19.53 -4.44 4.92
CA VAL A 213 18.70 -4.33 3.71
C VAL A 213 17.29 -3.92 4.10
N CYS A 214 16.86 -2.75 3.66
CA CYS A 214 15.50 -2.29 3.87
C CYS A 214 14.53 -2.90 2.86
N THR A 215 13.36 -3.34 3.35
CA THR A 215 12.24 -3.79 2.51
C THR A 215 10.92 -3.61 3.26
N VAL A 216 9.78 -3.91 2.66
CA VAL A 216 8.46 -3.78 3.30
C VAL A 216 7.94 -5.15 3.77
N ALA A 217 7.31 -5.18 4.94
CA ALA A 217 6.70 -6.40 5.46
C ALA A 217 5.56 -6.91 4.57
N ASP A 218 5.28 -8.23 4.60
CA ASP A 218 4.20 -8.86 3.84
C ASP A 218 4.30 -8.65 2.30
N THR A 219 5.53 -8.59 1.79
CA THR A 219 5.87 -8.49 0.37
C THR A 219 6.70 -9.68 -0.10
N THR A 220 6.67 -9.93 -1.41
CA THR A 220 7.58 -10.88 -2.07
C THR A 220 9.03 -10.46 -1.90
N SER A 221 9.29 -9.16 -1.79
CA SER A 221 10.62 -8.61 -1.65
C SER A 221 11.34 -9.07 -0.39
N LEU A 222 10.63 -9.18 0.73
CA LEU A 222 11.15 -9.73 1.99
C LEU A 222 11.67 -11.16 1.82
N ASP A 223 10.85 -12.02 1.22
CA ASP A 223 11.20 -13.44 1.04
C ASP A 223 12.37 -13.61 0.08
N THR A 224 12.42 -12.80 -0.98
CA THR A 224 13.56 -12.80 -1.91
C THR A 224 14.83 -12.38 -1.22
N VAL A 225 14.84 -11.30 -0.41
CA VAL A 225 16.05 -10.85 0.30
C VAL A 225 16.58 -11.96 1.22
N ARG A 226 15.69 -12.61 1.99
CA ARG A 226 16.05 -13.75 2.85
C ARG A 226 16.68 -14.89 2.05
N ARG A 227 16.19 -15.15 0.85
CA ARG A 227 16.66 -16.24 -0.01
C ARG A 227 17.99 -15.93 -0.69
N VAL A 228 18.16 -14.72 -1.24
CA VAL A 228 19.36 -14.37 -2.01
C VAL A 228 20.54 -13.98 -1.12
N GLN A 229 20.29 -13.52 0.10
CA GLN A 229 21.32 -13.25 1.09
C GLN A 229 20.83 -13.52 2.53
N PRO A 230 20.94 -14.76 3.03
CA PRO A 230 20.50 -15.12 4.39
C PRO A 230 21.36 -14.50 5.50
N GLU A 231 22.55 -14.00 5.17
CA GLU A 231 23.47 -13.32 6.10
C GLU A 231 23.22 -11.80 6.20
N ALA A 232 22.22 -11.27 5.48
CA ALA A 232 21.83 -9.87 5.59
C ALA A 232 20.97 -9.64 6.84
N THR A 233 21.16 -8.50 7.49
CA THR A 233 20.20 -7.99 8.48
C THR A 233 19.05 -7.33 7.72
N ILE A 234 17.82 -7.76 7.92
CA ILE A 234 16.68 -7.19 7.20
C ILE A 234 16.01 -6.14 8.07
N VAL A 235 15.78 -4.97 7.50
CA VAL A 235 15.03 -3.87 8.12
C VAL A 235 13.67 -3.79 7.42
N THR A 236 12.61 -4.21 8.08
CA THR A 236 11.26 -4.06 7.52
C THR A 236 10.62 -2.77 7.98
N VAL A 237 9.99 -2.06 7.06
CA VAL A 237 9.22 -0.85 7.32
C VAL A 237 7.77 -1.01 6.81
N PRO A 238 6.83 -0.15 7.24
CA PRO A 238 5.46 -0.18 6.74
C PRO A 238 5.32 0.11 5.24
N ASP A 239 6.10 1.08 4.74
CA ASP A 239 5.93 1.63 3.39
C ASP A 239 7.28 1.89 2.67
N TRP A 240 7.25 2.07 1.35
CA TRP A 240 8.50 2.16 0.55
C TRP A 240 9.28 3.46 0.74
N ASP A 241 8.59 4.58 0.98
CA ASP A 241 9.20 5.86 1.32
C ASP A 241 9.91 5.82 2.69
N ASP A 242 9.45 5.00 3.62
CA ASP A 242 10.19 4.73 4.86
C ASP A 242 11.54 4.06 4.59
N CYS A 243 11.66 3.23 3.54
CA CYS A 243 12.96 2.69 3.14
C CYS A 243 13.89 3.75 2.56
N LEU A 244 13.35 4.69 1.80
CA LEU A 244 14.13 5.84 1.31
C LEU A 244 14.67 6.67 2.47
N VAL A 245 13.82 7.00 3.45
CA VAL A 245 14.23 7.72 4.66
C VAL A 245 15.27 6.90 5.45
N THR A 246 15.08 5.59 5.57
CA THR A 246 16.01 4.68 6.26
C THR A 246 17.39 4.68 5.59
N LEU A 247 17.45 4.68 4.25
CA LEU A 247 18.69 4.82 3.49
C LEU A 247 19.35 6.19 3.70
N GLN A 248 18.58 7.28 3.61
CA GLN A 248 19.06 8.65 3.79
C GLN A 248 19.66 8.88 5.18
N GLN A 249 19.06 8.26 6.20
CA GLN A 249 19.56 8.28 7.58
C GLN A 249 20.72 7.30 7.83
N ARG A 250 21.19 6.58 6.79
CA ARG A 250 22.23 5.54 6.88
C ARG A 250 21.88 4.43 7.89
N ARG A 251 20.57 4.17 8.04
CA ARG A 251 20.02 3.10 8.88
C ARG A 251 19.85 1.79 8.11
N ALA A 252 19.92 1.84 6.79
CA ALA A 252 20.12 0.70 5.91
C ALA A 252 21.28 1.00 4.95
N ASP A 253 21.89 -0.06 4.42
CA ASP A 253 22.99 0.01 3.45
C ASP A 253 22.48 -0.20 2.01
N ALA A 254 21.35 -0.90 1.86
CA ALA A 254 20.63 -1.11 0.61
C ALA A 254 19.11 -1.15 0.88
N ALA A 255 18.30 -0.88 -0.14
CA ALA A 255 16.89 -1.28 -0.17
C ALA A 255 16.69 -2.32 -1.28
N SER A 256 15.73 -3.22 -1.12
CA SER A 256 15.38 -4.19 -2.16
C SER A 256 13.88 -4.33 -2.33
N THR A 257 13.45 -4.10 -3.56
CA THR A 257 12.13 -4.35 -4.10
C THR A 257 12.21 -4.21 -5.62
N ASP A 258 11.07 -4.07 -6.27
CA ASP A 258 10.85 -4.05 -7.70
C ASP A 258 11.54 -2.82 -8.31
N ASP A 259 12.27 -3.02 -9.40
CA ASP A 259 13.01 -1.98 -10.12
C ASP A 259 12.16 -0.74 -10.45
N SER A 260 10.88 -0.96 -10.74
CA SER A 260 9.86 0.06 -10.93
C SER A 260 9.64 0.95 -9.70
N ILE A 261 9.53 0.37 -8.50
CA ILE A 261 9.40 1.09 -7.23
C ILE A 261 10.74 1.77 -6.89
N LEU A 262 11.85 1.06 -7.07
CA LEU A 262 13.19 1.59 -6.82
C LEU A 262 13.50 2.80 -7.69
N ALA A 263 13.02 2.84 -8.93
CA ALA A 263 13.16 4.01 -9.80
C ALA A 263 12.43 5.22 -9.23
N GLY A 264 11.21 5.03 -8.73
CA GLY A 264 10.46 6.08 -8.03
C GLY A 264 11.18 6.60 -6.79
N LEU A 265 11.90 5.75 -6.05
CA LEU A 265 12.75 6.17 -4.93
C LEU A 265 14.03 6.88 -5.40
N ALA A 266 14.66 6.42 -6.47
CA ALA A 266 15.87 7.02 -7.05
C ALA A 266 15.61 8.41 -7.65
N GLU A 267 14.40 8.66 -8.17
CA GLU A 267 13.99 10.01 -8.60
C GLU A 267 13.91 11.00 -7.43
N GLN A 268 13.54 10.51 -6.24
CA GLN A 268 13.45 11.33 -5.04
C GLN A 268 14.81 11.57 -4.36
N ASP A 269 15.80 10.71 -4.60
CA ASP A 269 17.19 10.90 -4.14
C ASP A 269 18.22 10.55 -5.22
N PRO A 270 18.74 11.57 -5.93
CA PRO A 270 19.74 11.39 -6.98
C PRO A 270 21.09 10.81 -6.52
N ASN A 271 21.32 10.63 -5.21
CA ASN A 271 22.53 9.98 -4.68
C ASN A 271 22.42 8.45 -4.64
N LEU A 272 21.23 7.92 -4.95
CA LEU A 272 20.98 6.49 -5.03
C LEU A 272 21.09 6.00 -6.47
N GLU A 273 21.33 4.71 -6.63
CA GLU A 273 21.34 4.03 -7.92
C GLU A 273 20.84 2.59 -7.80
N ILE A 274 20.23 2.08 -8.88
CA ILE A 274 19.74 0.72 -8.96
C ILE A 274 20.85 -0.19 -9.49
N VAL A 275 21.22 -1.22 -8.73
CA VAL A 275 22.35 -2.12 -9.00
C VAL A 275 21.91 -3.58 -8.99
N GLY A 276 22.83 -4.48 -9.35
CA GLY A 276 22.63 -5.93 -9.32
C GLY A 276 21.79 -6.49 -10.46
N PRO A 277 21.81 -7.81 -10.66
CA PRO A 277 20.92 -8.47 -11.60
C PRO A 277 19.47 -8.47 -11.09
N PRO A 278 18.47 -8.77 -11.95
CA PRO A 278 17.15 -9.19 -11.51
C PRO A 278 17.23 -10.35 -10.51
N LEU A 279 16.57 -10.21 -9.37
CA LEU A 279 16.54 -11.20 -8.28
C LEU A 279 15.30 -12.09 -8.33
N GLN A 280 14.16 -11.52 -8.74
CA GLN A 280 12.89 -12.21 -8.90
C GLN A 280 12.03 -11.51 -9.96
N SER A 281 11.23 -12.28 -10.69
CA SER A 281 10.22 -11.75 -11.60
C SER A 281 8.97 -11.33 -10.82
N GLU A 282 8.47 -10.12 -11.09
CA GLU A 282 7.34 -9.54 -10.36
C GLU A 282 6.23 -9.13 -11.35
N PRO A 283 5.46 -10.10 -11.90
CA PRO A 283 4.34 -9.81 -12.79
C PRO A 283 3.16 -9.20 -12.01
N TYR A 284 2.82 -7.94 -12.28
CA TYR A 284 1.74 -7.25 -11.57
C TYR A 284 0.36 -7.58 -12.13
N GLY A 285 -0.56 -7.89 -11.24
CA GLY A 285 -1.98 -8.08 -11.53
C GLY A 285 -2.86 -7.17 -10.69
N ILE A 286 -4.03 -6.84 -11.22
CA ILE A 286 -5.09 -6.17 -10.46
C ILE A 286 -5.79 -7.22 -9.61
N GLY A 287 -5.74 -7.04 -8.29
CA GLY A 287 -6.38 -7.94 -7.35
C GLY A 287 -7.89 -7.70 -7.29
N VAL A 288 -8.66 -8.79 -7.28
CA VAL A 288 -10.12 -8.80 -7.22
C VAL A 288 -10.59 -9.84 -6.21
N ASN A 289 -11.70 -9.60 -5.52
CA ASN A 289 -12.31 -10.64 -4.69
C ASN A 289 -12.58 -11.91 -5.54
N LYS A 290 -12.17 -13.08 -5.04
CA LYS A 290 -12.20 -14.34 -5.78
C LYS A 290 -13.60 -14.77 -6.26
N GLY A 291 -14.65 -14.30 -5.60
CA GLY A 291 -16.04 -14.57 -5.98
C GLY A 291 -16.59 -13.70 -7.11
N ASN A 292 -15.87 -12.65 -7.53
CA ASN A 292 -16.36 -11.65 -8.50
C ASN A 292 -15.77 -11.89 -9.90
N GLU A 293 -16.06 -13.04 -10.52
CA GLU A 293 -15.53 -13.39 -11.84
C GLU A 293 -15.97 -12.39 -12.94
N ASP A 294 -17.19 -11.86 -12.84
CA ASP A 294 -17.70 -10.83 -13.76
C ASP A 294 -16.80 -9.59 -13.76
N LEU A 295 -16.34 -9.17 -12.58
CA LEU A 295 -15.43 -8.05 -12.41
C LEU A 295 -14.03 -8.36 -12.94
N VAL A 296 -13.50 -9.58 -12.72
CA VAL A 296 -12.21 -10.01 -13.30
C VAL A 296 -12.25 -9.91 -14.83
N ARG A 297 -13.32 -10.40 -15.46
CA ARG A 297 -13.49 -10.35 -16.91
C ARG A 297 -13.62 -8.92 -17.43
N PHE A 298 -14.33 -8.05 -16.70
CA PHE A 298 -14.42 -6.63 -17.03
C PHE A 298 -13.05 -5.94 -16.97
N VAL A 299 -12.29 -6.17 -15.90
CA VAL A 299 -10.93 -5.63 -15.75
C VAL A 299 -10.03 -6.09 -16.90
N ASN A 300 -10.08 -7.37 -17.26
CA ASN A 300 -9.32 -7.87 -18.41
C ASN A 300 -9.75 -7.26 -19.74
N GLY A 301 -11.03 -6.94 -19.91
CA GLY A 301 -11.52 -6.23 -21.10
C GLY A 301 -10.95 -4.82 -21.20
N THR A 302 -10.87 -4.11 -20.07
CA THR A 302 -10.23 -2.79 -19.99
C THR A 302 -8.75 -2.88 -20.31
N LEU A 303 -8.03 -3.86 -19.72
CA LEU A 303 -6.61 -4.06 -20.01
C LEU A 303 -6.37 -4.39 -21.49
N ASP A 304 -7.18 -5.26 -22.10
CA ASP A 304 -7.07 -5.59 -23.53
C ASP A 304 -7.32 -4.37 -24.42
N ARG A 305 -8.29 -3.52 -24.07
CA ARG A 305 -8.50 -2.23 -24.75
C ARG A 305 -7.25 -1.36 -24.63
N MET A 306 -6.71 -1.18 -23.42
CA MET A 306 -5.53 -0.34 -23.19
C MET A 306 -4.29 -0.82 -23.96
N ARG A 307 -4.13 -2.15 -24.12
CA ARG A 307 -3.08 -2.74 -24.94
C ARG A 307 -3.28 -2.44 -26.43
N ALA A 308 -4.52 -2.55 -26.91
CA ALA A 308 -4.86 -2.42 -28.33
C ALA A 308 -4.91 -0.97 -28.83
N ASP A 309 -5.35 -0.02 -27.99
CA ASP A 309 -5.56 1.38 -28.36
C ASP A 309 -4.36 2.31 -28.02
N GLY A 310 -3.27 1.72 -27.52
CA GLY A 310 -2.06 2.42 -27.13
C GLY A 310 -2.16 3.21 -25.82
N THR A 311 -3.27 3.13 -25.07
CA THR A 311 -3.40 3.78 -23.75
C THR A 311 -2.32 3.31 -22.81
N TRP A 312 -2.02 2.01 -22.78
CA TRP A 312 -0.96 1.49 -21.92
C TRP A 312 0.39 2.14 -22.21
N MET A 313 0.77 2.27 -23.49
CA MET A 313 2.02 2.94 -23.87
C MET A 313 2.03 4.40 -23.46
N ARG A 314 0.91 5.12 -23.59
CA ARG A 314 0.84 6.52 -23.12
C ARG A 314 1.01 6.64 -21.60
N LEU A 315 0.46 5.71 -20.83
CA LEU A 315 0.65 5.69 -19.38
C LEU A 315 2.11 5.37 -19.03
N TYR A 316 2.71 4.39 -19.72
CA TYR A 316 4.14 4.08 -19.55
C TYR A 316 5.01 5.30 -19.86
N ASP A 317 4.76 5.98 -20.99
CA ASP A 317 5.52 7.16 -21.42
C ASP A 317 5.38 8.33 -20.43
N SER A 318 4.24 8.43 -19.76
CA SER A 318 3.97 9.49 -18.78
C SER A 318 4.67 9.27 -17.44
N TRP A 319 4.87 8.01 -17.05
CA TRP A 319 5.28 7.67 -15.68
C TRP A 319 6.60 6.90 -15.57
N LEU A 320 6.92 6.04 -16.54
CA LEU A 320 7.89 4.96 -16.32
C LEU A 320 9.07 4.98 -17.30
N THR A 321 9.25 6.05 -18.08
CA THR A 321 10.37 6.19 -19.03
C THR A 321 11.75 6.18 -18.36
N VAL A 322 11.82 6.47 -17.06
CA VAL A 322 13.02 6.32 -16.23
C VAL A 322 13.54 4.88 -16.20
N LEU A 323 12.68 3.88 -16.43
CA LEU A 323 13.03 2.46 -16.51
C LEU A 323 13.63 2.07 -17.88
N GLY A 324 13.61 2.99 -18.85
CA GLY A 324 14.07 2.76 -20.22
C GLY A 324 12.95 2.45 -21.20
N PRO A 325 13.28 2.13 -22.46
CA PRO A 325 12.28 1.82 -23.48
C PRO A 325 11.71 0.41 -23.32
N VAL A 326 10.41 0.26 -23.60
CA VAL A 326 9.71 -1.04 -23.71
C VAL A 326 9.18 -1.26 -25.12
N THR A 327 9.03 -2.52 -25.51
CA THR A 327 8.48 -2.90 -26.83
C THR A 327 6.95 -2.88 -26.86
N GLY A 328 6.31 -2.87 -25.69
CA GLY A 328 4.85 -2.89 -25.56
C GLY A 328 4.40 -3.37 -24.17
N PRO A 329 3.08 -3.41 -23.94
CA PRO A 329 2.51 -3.99 -22.74
C PRO A 329 2.77 -5.50 -22.63
N PRO A 330 2.75 -6.08 -21.41
CA PRO A 330 2.78 -7.52 -21.23
C PRO A 330 1.62 -8.22 -21.96
N THR A 331 1.91 -9.36 -22.59
CA THR A 331 0.90 -10.19 -23.28
C THR A 331 -0.08 -10.80 -22.28
N ALA A 332 -1.38 -10.76 -22.60
CA ALA A 332 -2.42 -11.40 -21.82
C ALA A 332 -2.41 -12.94 -21.98
N THR A 333 -2.56 -13.66 -20.87
CA THR A 333 -2.77 -15.11 -20.84
C THR A 333 -4.13 -15.41 -20.22
N TYR A 334 -4.92 -16.25 -20.89
CA TYR A 334 -6.28 -16.62 -20.47
C TYR A 334 -6.42 -18.14 -20.32
N ARG A 335 -7.14 -18.59 -19.28
CA ARG A 335 -7.36 -20.02 -19.00
C ARG A 335 -8.63 -20.60 -19.63
N ASP A 336 -9.51 -19.74 -20.15
CA ASP A 336 -10.78 -20.06 -20.82
C ASP A 336 -10.97 -19.21 -22.09
#